data_AF-A0A1I1WDI6-F1
#
_entry.id   AF-A0A1I1WDI6-F1
#
_cell.length_a   1.000
_cell.length_b   1.000
_cell.length_c   1.000
_cell.angle_alpha   90.00
_cell.angle_beta   90.00
_cell.angle_gamma   90.00
#
_symmetry.space_group_name_H-M   'P 1'
#
loop_
_entity.id
_entity.type
_entity.pdbx_description
1 polymer ?
#
loop_
_entity_poly.entity_id
_entity_poly.type
_entity_poly.pdbx_seq_one_letter_code
_entity_poly.pdbx_strand_id
1 'polypeptide(L)'
;MSIDPQTRHSTTLPELRFSLNLLYVGRLLLGMKSPSLTTDEGIDAFDERIEDVTDELVATELLHEAAILAGDILPEIVPPTATDDVA
;
A
#
# COMPACT_ATOMS: atom_id res chain seq x y z
N MET A 1 22.50 9.84 -6.57
CA MET A 1 21.13 9.34 -6.51
C MET A 1 21.08 8.44 -5.30
N SER A 2 20.38 8.84 -4.24
CA SER A 2 20.19 7.96 -3.07
C SER A 2 19.22 6.87 -3.51
N ILE A 3 19.65 5.61 -3.44
CA ILE A 3 18.80 4.47 -3.76
C ILE A 3 17.99 4.23 -2.49
N ASP A 4 16.68 4.47 -2.54
CA ASP A 4 15.83 4.16 -1.41
C ASP A 4 15.99 2.67 -1.06
N PRO A 5 16.14 2.32 0.23
CA PRO A 5 16.36 0.95 0.66
C PRO A 5 15.22 0.06 0.17
N GLN A 6 15.54 -0.87 -0.74
CA GLN A 6 14.53 -1.77 -1.29
C GLN A 6 14.27 -2.91 -0.32
N THR A 7 13.01 -3.04 0.10
CA THR A 7 12.53 -4.23 0.82
C THR A 7 11.62 -5.04 -0.10
N ARG A 8 11.01 -6.11 0.39
CA ARG A 8 9.96 -6.85 -0.34
C ARG A 8 8.60 -6.13 -0.40
N HIS A 9 8.54 -4.87 0.08
CA HIS A 9 7.34 -4.04 0.04
C HIS A 9 6.90 -3.75 -1.40
N SER A 10 5.59 -3.84 -1.67
CA SER A 10 5.04 -3.55 -3.00
C SER A 10 4.90 -2.04 -3.21
N THR A 11 5.37 -1.55 -4.36
CA THR A 11 5.29 -0.13 -4.74
C THR A 11 3.87 0.31 -5.09
N THR A 12 2.92 -0.61 -5.27
CA THR A 12 1.53 -0.30 -5.64
C THR A 12 0.62 -0.04 -4.44
N LEU A 13 1.10 -0.26 -3.21
CA LEU A 13 0.31 -0.12 -1.98
C LEU A 13 -0.21 1.32 -1.77
N PRO A 14 0.57 2.39 -2.00
CA PRO A 14 0.08 3.76 -1.87
C PRO A 14 -1.06 4.10 -2.83
N GLU A 15 -0.98 3.63 -4.08
CA GLU A 15 -2.01 3.85 -5.09
C GLU A 15 -3.32 3.12 -4.76
N LEU A 16 -3.20 1.90 -4.23
CA LEU A 16 -4.34 1.11 -3.78
C LEU A 16 -5.04 1.79 -2.58
N ARG A 17 -4.28 2.25 -1.60
CA ARG A 17 -4.79 2.99 -0.43
C ARG A 17 -5.51 4.28 -0.84
N PHE A 18 -4.95 5.04 -1.78
CA PHE A 18 -5.60 6.23 -2.33
C PHE A 18 -6.94 5.91 -3.00
N SER A 19 -6.97 4.83 -3.81
CA SER A 19 -8.17 4.39 -4.51
C SER A 19 -9.29 3.95 -3.56
N LEU A 20 -8.94 3.24 -2.48
CA LEU A 20 -9.87 2.83 -1.43
C LEU A 20 -10.46 4.03 -0.68
N ASN A 21 -9.64 5.02 -0.34
CA ASN A 21 -10.12 6.26 0.28
C ASN A 21 -11.11 7.02 -0.62
N LEU A 22 -10.83 7.09 -1.93
CA LEU A 22 -11.75 7.68 -2.91
C LEU A 22 -13.09 6.93 -2.96
N LEU A 23 -13.06 5.60 -2.90
CA LEU A 23 -14.25 4.77 -2.90
C LEU A 23 -15.08 4.99 -1.63
N TYR A 24 -14.44 5.03 -0.47
CA TYR A 24 -15.07 5.29 0.83
C TYR A 24 -15.76 6.66 0.84
N VAL A 25 -15.04 7.72 0.45
CA VAL A 25 -15.60 9.09 0.38
C VAL A 25 -16.72 9.18 -0.66
N GLY A 26 -16.54 8.57 -1.84
CA GLY A 26 -17.55 8.56 -2.89
C GLY A 26 -18.86 7.92 -2.43
N ARG A 27 -18.78 6.82 -1.67
CA ARG A 27 -19.93 6.14 -1.09
C ARG A 27 -20.60 6.96 0.02
N LEU A 28 -19.82 7.55 0.92
CA LEU A 28 -20.34 8.46 1.95
C LEU A 28 -21.17 9.60 1.32
N LEU A 29 -20.64 10.23 0.27
CA LEU A 29 -21.33 11.31 -0.44
C LEU A 29 -22.60 10.84 -1.17
N LEU A 30 -22.62 9.60 -1.69
CA LEU A 30 -23.84 9.00 -2.25
C LEU A 30 -24.90 8.76 -1.17
N GLY A 31 -24.51 8.24 -0.01
CA GLY A 31 -25.40 8.01 1.13
C GLY A 31 -26.06 9.30 1.63
N MET A 32 -25.31 10.40 1.67
CA MET A 32 -25.85 11.74 2.00
C MET A 32 -26.91 12.24 1.01
N LYS A 33 -26.85 11.79 -0.26
CA LYS A 33 -27.74 12.24 -1.34
C LYS A 33 -28.99 11.35 -1.50
N SER A 34 -29.03 10.18 -0.88
CA SER A 34 -30.15 9.24 -0.97
C SER A 34 -30.36 8.52 0.38
N PRO A 35 -31.15 9.12 1.29
CA PRO A 35 -31.41 8.55 2.61
C PRO A 35 -32.24 7.25 2.57
N SER A 36 -32.70 6.80 1.39
CA SER A 36 -33.32 5.48 1.22
C SER A 36 -32.30 4.35 1.03
N LEU A 37 -31.03 4.68 0.74
CA LEU A 37 -29.94 3.71 0.59
C LEU A 37 -29.20 3.49 1.91
N THR A 38 -29.33 4.38 2.89
CA THR A 38 -28.60 4.32 4.18
C THR A 38 -29.11 3.25 5.15
N THR A 39 -29.88 2.27 4.68
CA THR A 39 -30.41 1.16 5.50
C THR A 39 -30.22 -0.19 4.81
N ASP A 40 -29.31 -0.24 3.85
CA ASP A 40 -28.94 -1.47 3.16
C ASP A 40 -27.74 -2.09 3.90
N GLU A 41 -27.93 -3.21 4.61
CA GLU A 41 -26.86 -3.92 5.34
C GLU A 41 -25.64 -4.24 4.46
N GLY A 42 -25.83 -4.35 3.15
CA GLY A 42 -24.76 -4.54 2.17
C GLY A 42 -23.85 -3.33 1.99
N ILE A 43 -24.30 -2.12 2.35
CA ILE A 43 -23.49 -0.90 2.32
C ILE A 43 -22.55 -0.89 3.53
N ASP A 44 -23.07 -1.11 4.73
CA ASP A 44 -22.25 -1.12 5.95
C ASP A 44 -21.14 -2.20 5.89
N ALA A 45 -21.47 -3.41 5.43
CA ALA A 45 -20.50 -4.49 5.27
C ALA A 45 -19.37 -4.16 4.27
N PHE A 46 -19.65 -3.31 3.28
CA PHE A 46 -18.67 -2.90 2.29
C PHE A 46 -17.76 -1.79 2.82
N ASP A 47 -18.29 -0.87 3.64
CA ASP A 47 -17.50 0.16 4.29
C ASP A 47 -16.58 -0.46 5.35
N GLU A 48 -17.08 -1.41 6.15
CA GLU A 48 -16.27 -2.24 7.07
C GLU A 48 -15.15 -2.97 6.32
N ARG A 49 -15.46 -3.53 5.14
CA ARG A 49 -14.44 -4.20 4.32
C ARG A 49 -13.38 -3.24 3.78
N ILE A 50 -13.75 -2.02 3.43
CA ILE A 50 -12.78 -1.00 2.99
C ILE A 50 -11.87 -0.60 4.15
N GLU A 51 -12.42 -0.45 5.36
CA GLU A 51 -11.66 -0.15 6.57
C GLU A 51 -10.66 -1.28 6.90
N ASP A 52 -11.12 -2.54 6.94
CA ASP A 52 -10.27 -3.73 7.17
C ASP A 52 -9.06 -3.76 6.24
N VAL A 53 -9.29 -3.57 4.94
CA VAL A 53 -8.23 -3.60 3.93
C VAL A 53 -7.31 -2.39 4.09
N THR A 54 -7.86 -1.22 4.41
CA THR A 54 -7.04 -0.01 4.61
C THR A 54 -6.12 -0.16 5.81
N ASP A 55 -6.59 -0.74 6.91
CA ASP A 55 -5.79 -1.01 8.11
C ASP A 55 -4.66 -2.01 7.81
N GLU A 56 -4.95 -3.07 7.05
CA GLU A 56 -3.93 -4.03 6.61
C GLU A 56 -2.86 -3.36 5.74
N LEU A 57 -3.25 -2.49 4.81
CA LEU A 57 -2.31 -1.74 3.98
C LEU A 57 -1.40 -0.84 4.82
N VAL A 58 -1.95 -0.11 5.78
CA VAL A 58 -1.16 0.72 6.71
C VAL A 58 -0.20 -0.14 7.54
N ALA A 59 -0.64 -1.31 8.00
CA ALA A 59 0.24 -2.24 8.71
C ALA A 59 1.41 -2.71 7.84
N THR A 60 1.20 -2.95 6.54
CA THR A 60 2.29 -3.31 5.62
C THR A 60 3.27 -2.18 5.35
N GLU A 61 2.81 -0.92 5.32
CA GLU A 61 3.69 0.26 5.24
C GLU A 61 4.55 0.39 6.51
N LEU A 62 3.97 0.19 7.70
CA LEU A 62 4.72 0.18 8.95
C LEU A 62 5.73 -0.97 9.02
N LEU A 63 5.39 -2.14 8.49
CA LEU A 63 6.32 -3.26 8.41
C LEU A 63 7.50 -2.95 7.47
N HIS A 64 7.24 -2.23 6.38
CA HIS A 64 8.30 -1.75 5.48
C HIS A 64 9.27 -0.80 6.20
N GLU A 65 8.74 0.19 6.93
CA GLU A 65 9.56 1.11 7.72
C GLU A 65 10.37 0.37 8.81
N ALA A 66 9.75 -0.60 9.47
CA ALA A 66 10.42 -1.44 10.47
C ALA A 66 11.54 -2.31 9.84
N ALA A 67 11.30 -2.88 8.65
CA ALA A 67 12.30 -3.66 7.93
C ALA A 67 13.51 -2.80 7.51
N ILE A 68 13.27 -1.57 7.04
CA ILE A 68 14.34 -0.60 6.77
C ILE A 68 15.15 -0.33 8.04
N LEU A 69 14.47 -0.05 9.16
CA LEU A 69 15.14 0.24 10.44
C LEU A 69 15.97 -0.94 10.96
N ALA A 70 15.46 -2.16 10.79
CA ALA A 70 16.16 -3.38 11.17
C ALA A 70 17.31 -3.77 10.22
N GLY A 71 17.43 -3.09 9.07
CA GLY A 71 18.37 -3.45 8.02
C GLY A 71 18.00 -4.71 7.24
N ASP A 72 16.73 -5.15 7.30
CA ASP A 72 16.18 -6.23 6.47
C ASP A 72 15.86 -5.69 5.06
N ILE A 73 16.92 -5.31 4.36
CA ILE A 73 16.88 -4.73 3.01
C ILE A 73 17.42 -5.76 2.00
N LEU A 74 16.86 -5.74 0.78
CA LEU A 74 17.34 -6.57 -0.31
C LEU A 74 18.79 -6.19 -0.65
N PRO A 75 19.66 -7.17 -0.93
CA PRO A 75 21.03 -6.88 -1.32
C PRO A 75 21.03 -6.04 -2.60
N GLU A 76 21.78 -4.94 -2.57
CA GLU A 76 22.02 -4.10 -3.74
C GLU A 76 22.61 -4.98 -4.84
N ILE A 77 21.96 -5.00 -6.02
CA ILE A 77 22.45 -5.79 -7.16
C ILE A 77 23.76 -5.14 -7.60
N VAL A 78 24.89 -5.66 -7.12
CA VAL A 78 26.21 -5.29 -7.60
C VAL A 78 26.30 -5.77 -9.05
N PRO A 79 26.39 -4.88 -10.05
CA PRO A 79 26.60 -5.32 -11.42
C PRO A 79 27.93 -6.10 -11.47
N PRO A 80 28.00 -7.24 -12.17
CA PRO A 80 29.23 -8.00 -12.25
C PRO A 80 30.33 -7.09 -12.79
N THR A 81 31.33 -6.82 -11.95
CA THR A 81 32.54 -6.12 -12.37
C THR A 81 33.13 -6.91 -13.53
N ALA A 82 33.20 -6.26 -14.70
CA ALA A 82 33.90 -6.77 -15.85
C ALA A 82 35.29 -7.21 -15.39
N THR A 83 35.51 -8.52 -15.41
CA THR A 83 36.79 -9.12 -15.06
C THR A 83 37.78 -8.61 -16.10
N ASP A 84 38.78 -7.87 -15.63
CA ASP A 84 39.91 -7.39 -16.42
C ASP A 84 40.50 -8.54 -17.24
N ASP A 85 40.36 -8.45 -18.55
CA ASP A 85 41.06 -9.28 -19.52
C ASP A 85 42.50 -8.73 -19.62
N VAL A 86 43.34 -9.07 -18.65
CA VAL A 86 44.79 -8.79 -18.70
C VAL A 86 45.44 -9.87 -19.56
N ALA A 87 45.71 -9.51 -20.81
CA ALA A 87 46.55 -10.24 -21.75
C ALA A 87 48.04 -10.22 -21.36
#